data_AF-A0A538IC51-F1
#
_entry.id   AF-A0A538IC51-F1
#
_cell.length_a   1.000
_cell.length_b   1.000
_cell.length_c   1.000
_cell.angle_alpha   90.00
_cell.angle_beta   90.00
_cell.angle_gamma   90.00
#
_symmetry.space_group_name_H-M   'P 1'
#
loop_
_entity.id
_entity.type
_entity.pdbx_description
1 polymer ?
#
loop_
_entity_poly.entity_id
_entity_poly.type
_entity_poly.pdbx_seq_one_letter_code
_entity_poly.pdbx_strand_id
1 'polypeptide(L)'
;WIGIVPVGYADGFRRDMTGTEVLVDGEPRRSVGTVSMDAFAVELERELPVGTPVTIIGDGLLIERHAQVAETIGYEIACGINSDPARARRVVCD
;
A
#
# COMPACT_ATOMS: atom_id res chain seq x y z
N TRP A 1 5.13 -5.88 -16.08
CA TRP A 1 5.94 -4.72 -15.69
C TRP A 1 5.97 -4.62 -14.17
N ILE A 2 6.96 -3.96 -13.58
CA ILE A 2 7.06 -3.79 -12.12
C ILE A 2 7.10 -2.30 -11.79
N GLY A 3 6.18 -1.86 -10.92
CA GLY A 3 6.19 -0.52 -10.34
C GLY A 3 6.82 -0.54 -8.94
N ILE A 4 7.45 0.56 -8.56
CA ILE A 4 7.96 0.77 -7.19
C ILE A 4 7.15 1.87 -6.53
N VAL A 5 6.56 1.54 -5.39
CA VAL A 5 5.76 2.47 -4.59
C VAL A 5 6.62 2.93 -3.41
N PRO A 6 6.81 4.23 -3.19
CA PRO A 6 7.67 4.77 -2.13
C PRO A 6 6.95 4.78 -0.77
N VAL A 7 6.46 3.61 -0.38
CA VAL A 7 5.82 3.32 0.92
C VAL A 7 6.35 1.97 1.38
N GLY A 8 6.73 1.84 2.64
CA GLY A 8 7.20 0.58 3.20
C GLY A 8 6.73 0.34 4.62
N TYR A 9 7.36 -0.62 5.29
CA TYR A 9 6.97 -0.99 6.64
C TYR A 9 7.21 0.11 7.69
N ALA A 10 8.11 1.07 7.42
CA ALA A 10 8.30 2.22 8.31
C ALA A 10 7.13 3.23 8.24
N ASP A 11 6.31 3.15 7.18
CA ASP A 11 5.13 3.96 6.97
C ASP A 11 3.84 3.24 7.45
N GLY A 12 3.96 1.97 7.85
CA GLY A 12 2.84 1.13 8.30
C GLY A 12 2.35 0.11 7.28
N PHE A 13 2.93 0.06 6.07
CA PHE A 13 2.69 -1.02 5.11
C PHE A 13 3.50 -2.26 5.54
N ARG A 14 2.93 -3.07 6.44
CA ARG A 14 3.65 -4.10 7.19
C ARG A 14 4.25 -5.17 6.25
N ARG A 15 5.34 -5.79 6.71
CA ARG A 15 6.06 -6.83 5.95
C ARG A 15 5.25 -8.13 5.78
N ASP A 16 4.38 -8.44 6.73
CA ASP A 16 3.45 -9.58 6.69
C ASP A 16 2.25 -9.36 5.74
N MET A 17 2.05 -8.14 5.23
CA MET A 17 1.09 -7.84 4.16
C MET A 17 1.64 -8.17 2.76
N THR A 18 2.84 -8.77 2.67
CA THR A 18 3.45 -9.18 1.39
C THR A 18 2.50 -10.05 0.57
N GLY A 19 2.24 -9.67 -0.67
CA GLY A 19 1.33 -10.41 -1.55
C GLY A 19 -0.11 -9.93 -1.51
N THR A 20 -0.44 -8.92 -0.69
CA THR A 20 -1.73 -8.24 -0.67
C THR A 20 -1.99 -7.44 -1.96
N GLU A 21 -3.25 -7.06 -2.17
CA GLU A 21 -3.68 -6.22 -3.29
C GLU A 21 -3.64 -4.73 -2.92
N VAL A 22 -3.24 -3.90 -3.88
CA VAL A 22 -3.35 -2.44 -3.87
C VAL A 22 -4.07 -2.00 -5.14
N LEU A 23 -4.59 -0.78 -5.21
CA LEU A 23 -5.13 -0.24 -6.46
C LEU A 23 -4.08 0.62 -7.14
N VAL A 24 -3.79 0.38 -8.42
CA VAL A 24 -2.96 1.24 -9.26
C VAL A 24 -3.83 1.79 -10.36
N ASP A 25 -4.00 3.11 -10.43
CA ASP A 25 -4.97 3.76 -11.33
C ASP A 25 -6.40 3.22 -11.13
N GLY A 26 -6.77 2.93 -9.88
CA GLY A 26 -8.10 2.38 -9.52
C GLY A 26 -8.28 0.87 -9.75
N GLU A 27 -7.33 0.20 -10.43
CA GLU A 27 -7.42 -1.23 -10.74
C GLU A 27 -6.62 -2.08 -9.75
N PRO A 28 -7.12 -3.25 -9.30
CA PRO A 28 -6.43 -4.10 -8.34
C PRO A 28 -5.16 -4.70 -8.94
N ARG A 29 -4.07 -4.60 -8.19
CA ARG A 29 -2.74 -5.13 -8.51
C ARG A 29 -2.11 -5.76 -7.29
N ARG A 30 -1.36 -6.84 -7.49
CA ARG A 30 -0.70 -7.54 -6.39
C ARG A 30 0.63 -6.90 -6.03
N SER A 31 0.88 -6.72 -4.74
CA SER A 31 2.23 -6.47 -4.24
C SER A 31 3.09 -7.72 -4.43
N VAL A 32 4.33 -7.53 -4.90
CA VAL A 32 5.24 -8.63 -5.23
C VAL A 32 6.59 -8.40 -4.58
N GLY A 33 7.26 -9.51 -4.22
CA GLY A 33 8.46 -9.46 -3.41
C GLY A 33 8.17 -8.99 -1.98
N THR A 34 9.22 -8.93 -1.16
CA THR A 34 9.08 -8.54 0.24
C THR A 34 8.98 -7.03 0.38
N VAL A 35 8.06 -6.54 1.21
CA VAL A 35 7.98 -5.12 1.58
C VAL A 35 9.26 -4.68 2.29
N SER A 36 9.88 -3.61 1.81
CA SER A 36 11.09 -3.00 2.36
C SER A 36 10.74 -1.86 3.32
N MET A 37 11.76 -1.21 3.90
CA MET A 37 11.56 -0.14 4.88
C MET A 37 10.73 1.02 4.33
N ASP A 38 11.05 1.45 3.11
CA ASP A 38 10.49 2.67 2.50
C ASP A 38 9.91 2.40 1.10
N ALA A 39 9.80 1.14 0.68
CA ALA A 39 9.25 0.78 -0.63
C ALA A 39 8.65 -0.64 -0.69
N PHE A 40 7.71 -0.83 -1.62
CA PHE A 40 7.30 -2.15 -2.09
C PHE A 40 7.17 -2.17 -3.62
N ALA A 41 7.22 -3.38 -4.19
CA ALA A 41 7.03 -3.58 -5.62
C ALA A 41 5.59 -4.05 -5.91
N VAL A 42 5.02 -3.61 -7.01
CA VAL A 42 3.68 -3.98 -7.48
C VAL A 42 3.75 -4.49 -8.91
N GLU A 43 3.04 -5.57 -9.21
CA GLU A 43 2.96 -6.08 -10.58
C GLU A 43 1.99 -5.23 -11.42
N LEU A 44 2.39 -4.96 -12.66
CA LEU A 44 1.61 -4.16 -13.61
C LEU A 44 1.44 -4.93 -14.92
N GLU A 45 0.24 -4.90 -15.49
CA GLU A 45 -0.07 -5.49 -16.80
C GLU A 45 0.69 -4.82 -17.95
N ARG A 46 0.93 -3.51 -17.83
CA ARG A 46 1.60 -2.68 -18.84
C ARG A 46 2.50 -1.64 -18.16
N GLU A 47 3.32 -0.96 -18.94
CA GLU A 47 4.03 0.22 -18.48
C GLU A 47 3.02 1.33 -18.13
N LEU A 48 3.23 1.99 -17.00
CA LEU A 48 2.43 3.14 -16.55
C LEU A 48 3.36 4.31 -16.24
N PRO A 49 2.90 5.57 -16.40
CA PRO A 49 3.70 6.75 -16.09
C PRO A 49 4.13 6.80 -14.61
N VAL A 50 5.32 7.33 -14.35
CA VAL A 50 5.75 7.68 -12.98
C VAL A 50 4.77 8.70 -12.39
N GLY A 51 4.39 8.49 -11.13
CA GLY A 51 3.40 9.32 -10.44
C GLY A 51 1.95 8.85 -10.63
N THR A 52 1.71 7.74 -11.35
CA THR A 52 0.40 7.08 -11.37
C THR A 52 -0.05 6.79 -9.92
N PRO A 53 -1.27 7.22 -9.51
CA PRO A 53 -1.74 7.04 -8.15
C PRO A 53 -1.83 5.57 -7.73
N VAL A 54 -1.45 5.31 -6.48
CA VAL A 54 -1.61 4.01 -5.82
C VAL A 54 -2.42 4.16 -4.54
N THR A 55 -3.55 3.46 -4.46
CA THR A 55 -4.37 3.37 -3.24
C THR A 55 -3.99 2.12 -2.48
N ILE A 56 -3.44 2.30 -1.27
CA ILE A 56 -3.14 1.19 -0.35
C ILE A 56 -4.34 0.92 0.55
N ILE A 57 -4.98 1.96 1.09
CA ILE A 57 -6.21 1.88 1.88
C ILE A 57 -7.11 3.03 1.43
N GLY A 58 -8.37 2.77 1.14
CA GLY A 58 -9.32 3.81 0.73
C GLY A 58 -10.51 3.26 -0.05
N ASP A 59 -11.19 4.13 -0.77
CA ASP A 59 -12.33 3.75 -1.59
C ASP A 59 -11.94 2.66 -2.60
N GLY A 60 -12.74 1.59 -2.67
CA GLY A 60 -12.47 0.42 -3.49
C GLY A 60 -11.49 -0.60 -2.89
N LEU A 61 -10.84 -0.30 -1.76
CA LEU A 61 -9.91 -1.22 -1.10
C LEU A 61 -10.04 -1.18 0.44
N LEU A 62 -10.79 -2.14 0.95
CA LEU A 62 -11.02 -2.33 2.38
C LEU A 62 -9.74 -2.72 3.12
N ILE A 63 -9.52 -2.12 4.30
CA ILE A 63 -8.37 -2.40 5.16
C ILE A 63 -8.36 -3.87 5.64
N GLU A 64 -9.53 -4.50 5.72
CA GLU A 64 -9.70 -5.90 6.09
C GLU A 64 -9.01 -6.86 5.12
N ARG A 65 -8.83 -6.48 3.84
CA ARG A 65 -8.08 -7.30 2.86
C ARG A 65 -6.63 -7.47 3.29
N HIS A 66 -6.01 -6.40 3.76
CA HIS A 66 -4.65 -6.42 4.29
C HIS A 66 -4.57 -7.22 5.59
N ALA A 67 -5.56 -7.02 6.46
CA ALA A 67 -5.62 -7.73 7.74
C ALA A 67 -5.73 -9.25 7.55
N GLN A 68 -6.49 -9.70 6.55
CA GLN A 68 -6.58 -11.13 6.21
C GLN A 68 -5.24 -11.72 5.76
N VAL A 69 -4.48 -10.99 4.93
CA VAL A 69 -3.14 -11.43 4.50
C VAL A 69 -2.15 -11.46 5.67
N ALA A 70 -2.23 -10.46 6.56
CA ALA A 70 -1.37 -10.35 7.73
C ALA A 70 -1.89 -11.14 8.96
N GLU A 71 -2.92 -11.97 8.80
CA GLU A 71 -3.53 -12.79 9.85
C GLU A 71 -3.89 -12.01 11.13
N THR A 72 -4.47 -10.82 10.94
CA THR A 72 -4.85 -9.90 12.00
C THR A 72 -6.21 -9.23 11.72
N ILE A 73 -6.53 -8.17 12.47
CA ILE A 73 -7.73 -7.34 12.32
C ILE A 73 -7.38 -5.97 11.73
N GLY A 74 -8.35 -5.34 11.06
CA GLY A 74 -8.17 -4.03 10.43
C GLY A 74 -7.66 -2.95 11.38
N TYR A 75 -8.03 -3.03 12.67
CA TYR A 75 -7.58 -2.08 13.68
C TYR A 75 -6.06 -2.09 13.90
N GLU A 76 -5.41 -3.26 13.85
CA GLU A 76 -3.94 -3.32 13.95
C GLU A 76 -3.24 -2.71 12.74
N ILE A 77 -3.83 -2.88 11.55
CA ILE A 77 -3.32 -2.24 10.34
C ILE A 77 -3.47 -0.72 10.46
N ALA A 78 -4.66 -0.24 10.87
CA ALA A 78 -4.95 1.18 11.01
C ALA A 78 -4.06 1.87 12.05
N CYS A 79 -3.87 1.26 13.23
CA CYS A 79 -3.00 1.79 14.28
C CYS A 79 -1.51 1.76 13.90
N GLY A 80 -1.12 0.91 12.95
CA GLY A 80 0.25 0.83 12.44
C GLY A 80 0.60 1.92 11.43
N ILE A 81 -0.37 2.66 10.90
CA ILE A 81 -0.12 3.72 9.90
C ILE A 81 0.70 4.84 10.54
N ASN A 82 1.93 5.00 10.05
CA ASN A 82 2.80 6.07 10.49
C ASN A 82 2.50 7.33 9.67
N SER A 83 2.04 8.35 10.39
CA SER A 83 1.59 9.61 9.80
C SER A 83 2.47 10.79 10.23
N ASP A 84 3.72 10.49 10.58
CA ASP A 84 4.76 11.47 10.83
C ASP A 84 4.91 12.40 9.61
N PRO A 85 4.94 13.73 9.79
CA PRO A 85 5.08 14.69 8.70
C PRO A 85 6.35 14.54 7.85
N ALA A 86 7.39 13.89 8.37
CA ALA A 86 8.60 13.57 7.61
C ALA A 86 8.39 12.45 6.58
N ARG A 87 7.32 11.67 6.72
CA ARG A 87 7.00 10.51 5.87
C ARG A 87 5.72 10.69 5.06
N ALA A 88 4.72 11.35 5.64
CA ALA A 88 3.40 11.49 5.04
C ALA A 88 2.98 12.96 4.93
N ARG A 89 2.34 13.29 3.80
CA ARG A 89 1.57 14.53 3.66
C ARG A 89 0.10 14.24 3.97
N ARG A 90 -0.48 14.99 4.89
CA ARG A 90 -1.92 14.96 5.16
C ARG A 90 -2.62 16.03 4.31
N VAL A 91 -3.70 15.65 3.64
CA VAL A 91 -4.54 16.54 2.84
C VAL A 91 -6.00 16.25 3.22
N VAL A 92 -6.80 17.29 3.38
CA VAL A 92 -8.26 17.15 3.53
C VAL A 92 -8.83 17.15 2.12
N CYS A 93 -9.54 16.09 1.75
CA CYS A 93 -10.30 16.01 0.51
C CYS A 93 -11.75 16.45 0.80
N ASP A 94 -12.35 17.20 -0.12
CA ASP A 94 -13.75 17.64 -0.04
C ASP A 94 -14.74 16.52 -0.42
#